data_AF-A0A059ALY9-F1
#
_entry.id   AF-A0A059ALY9-F1
#
_cell.length_a   1.000
_cell.length_b   1.000
_cell.length_c   1.000
_cell.angle_alpha   90.00
_cell.angle_beta   90.00
_cell.angle_gamma   90.00
#
_symmetry.space_group_name_H-M   'P 1'
#
loop_
_entity.id
_entity.type
_entity.pdbx_description
1 polymer ?
#
loop_
_entity_poly.entity_id
_entity_poly.type
_entity_poly.pdbx_seq_one_letter_code
_entity_poly.pdbx_strand_id
1 'polypeptide(L)'
;MQGPEPNRVPAMSGLNSRVVADMVRNGDAQSVPIGADYAEIVVVRHGETDWNADGRFQGTLDVELNEIGRRQATAVGERLSREGKISAIYSSDLKRAFDTANLIAAACGGLEVIKDPGLRERNFGELQGLQRHVAASVFPEAYKALQSQKTDQEIPGGGESIDQVYQRCTTCLRNISMKHKGERVIAVTHGGVLRTLHARACPNQESVKFLNTSVNIFHLSDGDDWVFKSGGDVRHLNQIEYLRTGFGGDRTSG
;
A
#
# COMPACT_ATOMS: atom_id res chain seq x y z
N MET A 1 57.30 42.06 11.30
CA MET A 1 57.30 40.63 11.71
C MET A 1 56.57 40.52 13.03
N GLN A 2 55.83 39.41 13.20
CA GLN A 2 54.97 39.02 14.33
C GLN A 2 53.58 39.67 14.36
N GLY A 3 52.59 38.83 14.02
CA GLY A 3 51.17 39.15 13.93
C GLY A 3 50.43 39.06 15.29
N PRO A 4 49.13 39.41 15.30
CA PRO A 4 48.34 39.44 16.52
C PRO A 4 47.82 38.05 16.93
N GLU A 5 47.74 37.87 18.24
CA GLU A 5 47.26 36.68 18.96
C GLU A 5 45.84 36.23 18.57
N PRO A 6 45.53 34.91 18.65
CA PRO A 6 44.18 34.41 18.41
C PRO A 6 43.23 34.63 19.60
N ASN A 7 42.08 35.22 19.27
CA ASN A 7 40.91 35.42 20.13
C ASN A 7 40.41 34.11 20.77
N ARG A 8 40.14 34.18 22.08
CA ARG A 8 39.41 33.16 22.84
C ARG A 8 37.95 33.09 22.39
N VAL A 9 37.47 31.86 22.19
CA VAL A 9 36.06 31.54 21.93
C VAL A 9 35.27 31.58 23.25
N PRO A 10 34.14 32.29 23.35
CA PRO A 10 33.16 32.05 24.41
C PRO A 10 32.08 31.08 23.93
N ALA A 11 31.75 30.12 24.80
CA ALA A 11 30.63 29.21 24.64
C ALA A 11 29.29 29.99 24.61
N MET A 12 28.44 29.71 23.64
CA MET A 12 27.06 30.21 23.57
C MET A 12 26.11 29.09 24.01
N SER A 13 25.75 29.14 25.28
CA SER A 13 24.59 28.47 25.87
C SER A 13 23.37 29.39 25.74
N GLY A 14 22.22 28.80 25.44
CA GLY A 14 20.90 29.36 25.76
C GLY A 14 20.21 30.14 24.63
N LEU A 15 19.24 29.50 23.98
CA LEU A 15 18.05 30.20 23.53
C LEU A 15 16.84 29.72 24.35
N ASN A 16 16.20 30.70 24.98
CA ASN A 16 15.16 30.60 25.99
C ASN A 16 13.85 30.00 25.47
N SER A 17 13.29 29.09 26.27
CA SER A 17 11.99 28.41 26.16
C SER A 17 10.76 29.31 26.40
N ARG A 18 10.83 30.60 26.02
CA ARG A 18 9.78 31.58 26.35
C ARG A 18 9.05 32.21 25.16
N VAL A 19 9.30 31.77 23.93
CA VAL A 19 8.56 32.24 22.73
C VAL A 19 7.40 31.30 22.34
N VAL A 20 7.30 30.12 22.96
CA VAL A 20 6.26 29.11 22.62
C VAL A 20 5.00 29.23 23.50
N ALA A 21 4.97 30.12 24.51
CA ALA A 21 3.93 30.10 25.53
C ALA A 21 2.76 31.08 25.33
N ASP A 22 2.80 32.01 24.36
CA ASP A 22 1.80 33.10 24.26
C ASP A 22 0.89 33.07 23.01
N MET A 23 0.74 31.92 22.33
CA MET A 23 -0.13 31.81 21.14
C MET A 23 -1.30 30.82 21.25
N VAL A 24 -1.74 30.47 22.46
CA VAL A 24 -2.99 29.69 22.65
C VAL A 24 -4.00 30.50 23.45
N ARG A 25 -4.51 31.58 22.84
CA ARG A 25 -5.79 32.22 23.19
C ARG A 25 -6.41 32.86 21.94
N ASN A 26 -7.12 32.05 21.17
CA ASN A 26 -8.43 32.34 20.59
C ASN A 26 -8.75 31.29 19.51
N GLY A 27 -9.98 30.78 19.56
CA GLY A 27 -10.47 29.77 18.64
C GLY A 27 -10.51 30.29 17.21
N ASP A 28 -9.77 29.60 16.34
CA ASP A 28 -10.12 29.27 14.96
C ASP A 28 -8.98 28.38 14.45
N ALA A 29 -9.10 27.07 14.70
CA ALA A 29 -8.10 26.09 14.27
C ALA A 29 -8.30 25.74 12.79
N GLN A 30 -7.97 26.67 11.91
CA GLN A 30 -7.46 26.32 10.58
C GLN A 30 -5.93 26.20 10.68
N SER A 31 -5.45 25.05 11.13
CA SER A 31 -4.03 24.74 11.09
C SER A 31 -3.66 24.22 9.70
N VAL A 32 -3.11 25.09 8.86
CA VAL A 32 -2.32 24.68 7.70
C VAL A 32 -1.07 23.95 8.24
N PRO A 33 -0.81 22.67 7.91
CA PRO A 33 0.35 21.97 8.46
C PRO A 33 1.63 22.56 7.86
N ILE A 34 2.60 22.83 8.72
CA ILE A 34 4.03 22.86 8.36
C ILE A 34 4.28 21.57 7.55
N GLY A 35 4.76 21.70 6.31
CA GLY A 35 4.81 20.61 5.33
C GLY A 35 5.39 19.35 5.94
N ALA A 36 4.61 18.28 5.93
CA ALA A 36 5.05 17.00 6.45
C ALA A 36 6.28 16.50 5.67
N ASP A 37 7.33 16.07 6.37
CA ASP A 37 8.55 15.48 5.77
C ASP A 37 8.32 14.06 5.22
N TYR A 38 7.06 13.70 4.95
CA TYR A 38 6.64 12.40 4.45
C TYR A 38 5.61 12.51 3.35
N ALA A 39 5.50 11.47 2.51
CA ALA A 39 4.35 11.25 1.64
C ALA A 39 3.34 10.35 2.34
N GLU A 40 2.05 10.72 2.32
CA GLU A 40 0.98 9.83 2.77
C GLU A 40 0.49 8.99 1.58
N ILE A 41 0.75 7.69 1.64
CA ILE A 41 0.33 6.75 0.60
C ILE A 41 -0.84 5.92 1.13
N VAL A 42 -2.01 6.14 0.55
CA VAL A 42 -3.20 5.33 0.77
C VAL A 42 -3.17 4.14 -0.18
N VAL A 43 -2.82 2.97 0.34
CA VAL A 43 -2.75 1.73 -0.44
C VAL A 43 -4.09 0.99 -0.35
N VAL A 44 -4.71 0.73 -1.50
CA VAL A 44 -6.03 0.07 -1.60
C VAL A 44 -5.88 -1.26 -2.31
N ARG A 45 -6.45 -2.33 -1.76
CA ARG A 45 -6.57 -3.60 -2.50
C ARG A 45 -7.67 -3.49 -3.55
N HIS A 46 -7.47 -4.04 -4.75
CA HIS A 46 -8.52 -4.10 -5.77
C HIS A 46 -9.85 -4.68 -5.24
N GLY A 47 -10.97 -4.29 -5.88
CA GLY A 47 -12.29 -4.86 -5.62
C GLY A 47 -12.39 -6.35 -5.94
N GLU A 48 -13.44 -6.99 -5.47
CA GLU A 48 -13.65 -8.43 -5.69
C GLU A 48 -13.73 -8.82 -7.17
N THR A 49 -13.26 -10.04 -7.46
CA THR A 49 -13.40 -10.72 -8.75
C THR A 49 -14.04 -12.10 -8.54
N ASP A 50 -14.58 -12.72 -9.59
CA ASP A 50 -15.13 -14.09 -9.49
C ASP A 50 -14.05 -15.10 -9.05
N TRP A 51 -12.80 -14.86 -9.40
CA TRP A 51 -11.68 -15.70 -8.94
C TRP A 51 -11.35 -15.51 -7.47
N ASN A 52 -11.68 -14.36 -6.87
CA ASN A 52 -11.64 -14.23 -5.42
C ASN A 52 -12.71 -15.10 -4.76
N ALA A 53 -13.95 -15.03 -5.25
CA ALA A 53 -15.07 -15.82 -4.74
C ALA A 53 -14.82 -17.33 -4.89
N ASP A 54 -14.25 -17.75 -6.02
CA ASP A 54 -13.88 -19.15 -6.30
C ASP A 54 -12.62 -19.65 -5.58
N GLY A 55 -11.87 -18.76 -4.90
CA GLY A 55 -10.63 -19.14 -4.22
C GLY A 55 -9.48 -19.54 -5.15
N ARG A 56 -9.39 -18.91 -6.33
CA ARG A 56 -8.34 -19.18 -7.33
C ARG A 56 -7.09 -18.32 -7.14
N PHE A 57 -5.94 -18.84 -7.56
CA PHE A 57 -4.74 -18.03 -7.72
C PHE A 57 -4.86 -17.16 -8.98
N GLN A 58 -4.92 -15.83 -8.81
CA GLN A 58 -4.97 -14.91 -9.96
C GLN A 58 -3.56 -14.59 -10.47
N GLY A 59 -2.68 -14.19 -9.54
CA GLY A 59 -1.34 -13.71 -9.85
C GLY A 59 -1.38 -12.58 -10.88
N THR A 60 -0.60 -12.70 -11.94
CA THR A 60 -0.50 -11.69 -13.01
C THR A 60 -1.49 -11.90 -14.15
N LEU A 61 -2.42 -12.86 -14.05
CA LEU A 61 -3.50 -13.00 -15.03
C LEU A 61 -4.50 -11.84 -14.91
N ASP A 62 -4.93 -11.34 -16.07
CA ASP A 62 -5.91 -10.27 -16.17
C ASP A 62 -7.32 -10.81 -15.94
N VAL A 63 -7.81 -10.59 -14.73
CA VAL A 63 -9.18 -10.90 -14.31
C VAL A 63 -9.89 -9.58 -14.02
N GLU A 64 -11.14 -9.48 -14.45
CA GLU A 64 -11.98 -8.30 -14.27
C GLU A 64 -12.64 -8.28 -12.88
N LEU A 65 -13.06 -7.10 -12.45
CA LEU A 65 -13.93 -6.98 -11.28
C LEU A 65 -15.27 -7.67 -11.54
N ASN A 66 -15.84 -8.30 -10.51
CA ASN A 66 -17.23 -8.70 -10.55
C ASN A 66 -18.14 -7.53 -10.15
N GLU A 67 -19.46 -7.74 -10.14
CA GLU A 67 -20.42 -6.68 -9.81
C GLU A 67 -20.27 -6.19 -8.37
N ILE A 68 -19.98 -7.09 -7.42
CA ILE A 68 -19.69 -6.74 -6.04
C ILE A 68 -18.44 -5.87 -5.97
N GLY A 69 -17.36 -6.25 -6.66
CA GLY A 69 -16.11 -5.52 -6.71
C GLY A 69 -16.23 -4.11 -7.28
N ARG A 70 -17.08 -3.92 -8.30
CA ARG A 70 -17.41 -2.58 -8.83
C ARG A 70 -18.12 -1.70 -7.79
N ARG A 71 -19.07 -2.26 -7.05
CA ARG A 71 -19.77 -1.56 -5.95
C ARG A 71 -18.80 -1.21 -4.80
N GLN A 72 -17.94 -2.15 -4.41
CA GLN A 72 -16.89 -1.92 -3.42
C GLN A 72 -15.93 -0.79 -3.86
N ALA A 73 -15.46 -0.83 -5.11
CA ALA A 73 -14.55 0.17 -5.67
C ALA A 73 -15.17 1.58 -5.71
N THR A 74 -16.46 1.67 -6.04
CA THR A 74 -17.21 2.93 -5.99
C THR A 74 -17.29 3.46 -4.56
N ALA A 75 -17.64 2.61 -3.59
CA ALA A 75 -17.78 3.01 -2.19
C ALA A 75 -16.46 3.47 -1.56
N VAL A 76 -15.33 2.82 -1.87
CA VAL A 76 -14.03 3.30 -1.40
C VAL A 76 -13.64 4.63 -2.06
N GLY A 77 -13.98 4.83 -3.34
CA GLY A 77 -13.79 6.11 -4.03
C GLY A 77 -14.56 7.25 -3.35
N GLU A 78 -15.85 7.06 -3.08
CA GLU A 78 -16.67 8.03 -2.37
C GLU A 78 -16.16 8.33 -0.96
N ARG A 79 -15.66 7.31 -0.25
CA ARG A 79 -15.04 7.53 1.06
C ARG A 79 -13.82 8.43 0.92
N LEU A 80 -12.88 8.07 0.05
CA LEU A 80 -11.59 8.75 -0.06
C LEU A 80 -11.75 10.19 -0.58
N SER A 81 -12.75 10.48 -1.41
CA SER A 81 -13.04 11.85 -1.88
C SER A 81 -13.43 12.81 -0.75
N ARG A 82 -13.83 12.30 0.42
CA ARG A 82 -14.21 13.10 1.60
C ARG A 82 -13.08 13.27 2.61
N GLU A 83 -11.95 12.58 2.45
CA GLU A 83 -10.89 12.54 3.46
C GLU A 83 -9.72 13.51 3.20
N GLY A 84 -9.73 14.26 2.10
CA GLY A 84 -8.72 15.26 1.78
C GLY A 84 -8.34 15.31 0.30
N LYS A 85 -7.51 16.27 -0.09
CA LYS A 85 -7.03 16.40 -1.47
C LYS A 85 -6.09 15.24 -1.81
N ILE A 86 -6.38 14.55 -2.91
CA ILE A 86 -5.51 13.53 -3.49
C ILE A 86 -4.70 14.18 -4.63
N SER A 87 -3.38 14.08 -4.56
CA SER A 87 -2.48 14.66 -5.57
C SER A 87 -2.31 13.78 -6.80
N ALA A 88 -2.31 12.46 -6.62
CA ALA A 88 -2.13 11.49 -7.69
C ALA A 88 -2.73 10.11 -7.32
N ILE A 89 -3.05 9.33 -8.35
CA ILE A 89 -3.52 7.95 -8.21
C ILE A 89 -2.61 7.05 -9.07
N TYR A 90 -1.99 6.08 -8.41
CA TYR A 90 -1.21 5.02 -9.03
C TYR A 90 -1.99 3.72 -8.98
N SER A 91 -1.76 2.84 -9.95
CA SER A 91 -2.35 1.51 -9.95
C SER A 91 -1.44 0.47 -10.56
N SER A 92 -1.56 -0.77 -10.10
CA SER A 92 -1.19 -1.90 -10.93
C SER A 92 -1.93 -1.82 -12.26
N ASP A 93 -1.25 -2.16 -13.33
CA ASP A 93 -1.80 -2.22 -14.67
C ASP A 93 -2.74 -3.41 -14.93
N LEU A 94 -2.85 -4.36 -13.99
CA LEU A 94 -3.80 -5.47 -14.08
C LEU A 94 -5.24 -4.95 -13.97
N LYS A 95 -6.14 -5.43 -14.84
CA LYS A 95 -7.50 -4.89 -15.01
C LYS A 95 -8.23 -4.62 -13.70
N ARG A 96 -8.36 -5.62 -12.81
CA ARG A 96 -9.03 -5.46 -11.50
C ARG A 96 -8.53 -4.28 -10.66
N ALA A 97 -7.23 -4.03 -10.64
CA ALA A 97 -6.65 -2.92 -9.89
C ALA A 97 -6.83 -1.61 -10.64
N PHE A 98 -6.63 -1.62 -11.96
CA PHE A 98 -6.80 -0.43 -12.79
C PHE A 98 -8.26 0.06 -12.82
N ASP A 99 -9.23 -0.83 -12.95
CA ASP A 99 -10.66 -0.51 -12.92
C ASP A 99 -11.08 0.02 -11.54
N THR A 100 -10.55 -0.58 -10.46
CA THR A 100 -10.76 -0.06 -9.10
C THR A 100 -10.21 1.38 -8.98
N ALA A 101 -9.00 1.63 -9.50
CA ALA A 101 -8.39 2.95 -9.48
C ALA A 101 -9.15 3.98 -10.30
N ASN A 102 -9.71 3.60 -11.47
CA ASN A 102 -10.52 4.49 -12.29
C ASN A 102 -11.82 4.91 -11.58
N LEU A 103 -12.48 3.98 -10.89
CA LEU A 103 -13.67 4.30 -10.10
C LEU A 103 -13.36 5.25 -8.92
N ILE A 104 -12.21 5.04 -8.25
CA ILE A 104 -11.71 5.96 -7.23
C ILE A 104 -11.42 7.33 -7.86
N ALA A 105 -10.73 7.36 -9.00
CA ALA A 105 -10.35 8.58 -9.68
C ALA A 105 -11.56 9.43 -10.10
N ALA A 106 -12.61 8.79 -10.60
CA ALA A 106 -13.87 9.46 -10.94
C ALA A 106 -14.48 10.16 -9.72
N ALA A 107 -14.46 9.52 -8.55
CA ALA A 107 -14.96 10.11 -7.30
C ALA A 107 -14.04 11.21 -6.73
N CYS A 108 -12.73 11.13 -7.00
CA CYS A 108 -11.72 12.09 -6.54
C CYS A 108 -11.46 13.25 -7.52
N GLY A 109 -12.44 13.58 -8.38
CA GLY A 109 -12.35 14.74 -9.28
C GLY A 109 -11.81 14.43 -10.68
N GLY A 110 -11.78 13.16 -11.09
CA GLY A 110 -11.41 12.76 -12.46
C GLY A 110 -9.91 12.77 -12.73
N LEU A 111 -9.08 12.42 -11.74
CA LEU A 111 -7.62 12.33 -11.90
C LEU A 111 -7.22 11.25 -12.91
N GLU A 112 -6.12 11.47 -13.63
CA GLU A 112 -5.52 10.42 -14.46
C GLU A 112 -4.89 9.33 -13.57
N VAL A 113 -5.12 8.06 -13.91
CA VAL A 113 -4.53 6.92 -13.20
C VAL A 113 -3.20 6.53 -13.83
N ILE A 114 -2.13 6.64 -13.06
CA ILE A 114 -0.77 6.28 -13.49
C ILE A 114 -0.54 4.78 -13.25
N LYS A 115 -0.30 4.02 -14.33
CA LYS A 115 0.01 2.60 -14.24
C LYS A 115 1.48 2.38 -13.83
N ASP A 116 1.71 1.48 -12.87
CA ASP A 116 3.04 1.05 -12.46
C ASP A 116 3.10 -0.49 -12.29
N PRO A 117 3.86 -1.22 -13.12
CA PRO A 117 4.04 -2.67 -13.00
C PRO A 117 4.64 -3.11 -11.65
N GLY A 118 5.34 -2.24 -10.93
CA GLY A 118 5.84 -2.49 -9.58
C GLY A 118 4.74 -2.81 -8.57
N LEU A 119 3.49 -2.40 -8.86
CA LEU A 119 2.31 -2.67 -8.04
C LEU A 119 1.58 -3.99 -8.40
N ARG A 120 2.02 -4.78 -9.39
CA ARG A 120 1.37 -6.05 -9.79
C ARG A 120 1.34 -7.08 -8.66
N GLU A 121 0.38 -8.00 -8.67
CA GLU A 121 0.38 -9.16 -7.75
C GLU A 121 1.59 -10.06 -8.02
N ARG A 122 1.98 -10.87 -7.04
CA ARG A 122 2.97 -11.93 -7.23
C ARG A 122 2.57 -12.83 -8.41
N ASN A 123 3.48 -13.05 -9.34
CA ASN A 123 3.31 -14.09 -10.35
C ASN A 123 3.37 -15.47 -9.67
N PHE A 124 2.29 -16.25 -9.77
CA PHE A 124 2.23 -17.59 -9.16
C PHE A 124 2.61 -18.72 -10.13
N GLY A 125 3.14 -18.39 -11.31
CA GLY A 125 3.62 -19.35 -12.29
C GLY A 125 2.53 -20.36 -12.69
N GLU A 126 2.86 -21.65 -12.63
CA GLU A 126 1.96 -22.77 -12.95
C GLU A 126 0.69 -22.81 -12.10
N LEU A 127 0.68 -22.19 -10.92
CA LEU A 127 -0.48 -22.23 -10.03
C LEU A 127 -1.61 -21.28 -10.45
N GLN A 128 -1.36 -20.33 -11.36
CA GLN A 128 -2.35 -19.35 -11.76
C GLN A 128 -3.55 -20.02 -12.46
N GLY A 129 -4.77 -19.57 -12.12
CA GLY A 129 -6.02 -20.16 -12.59
C GLY A 129 -6.56 -21.31 -11.75
N LEU A 130 -5.70 -21.99 -10.99
CA LEU A 130 -6.12 -23.11 -10.16
C LEU A 130 -6.86 -22.64 -8.91
N GLN A 131 -7.88 -23.41 -8.54
CA GLN A 131 -8.43 -23.34 -7.19
C GLN A 131 -7.39 -23.86 -6.20
N ARG A 132 -7.26 -23.19 -5.06
CA ARG A 132 -6.23 -23.52 -4.06
C ARG A 132 -6.24 -25.00 -3.64
N HIS A 133 -7.42 -25.57 -3.42
CA HIS A 133 -7.54 -26.92 -2.89
C HIS A 133 -7.08 -28.03 -3.86
N VAL A 134 -6.96 -27.74 -5.17
CA VAL A 134 -6.43 -28.71 -6.14
C VAL A 134 -4.96 -28.46 -6.50
N ALA A 135 -4.40 -27.31 -6.12
CA ALA A 135 -3.07 -26.88 -6.56
C ALA A 135 -1.96 -27.87 -6.20
N ALA A 136 -2.00 -28.42 -4.97
CA ALA A 136 -1.05 -29.42 -4.50
C ALA A 136 -1.06 -30.72 -5.31
N SER A 137 -2.22 -31.08 -5.88
CA SER A 137 -2.38 -32.30 -6.68
C SER A 137 -2.00 -32.08 -8.14
N VAL A 138 -2.31 -30.92 -8.71
CA VAL A 138 -2.07 -30.61 -10.13
C VAL A 138 -0.60 -30.24 -10.39
N PHE A 139 -0.02 -29.40 -9.53
CA PHE A 139 1.38 -28.95 -9.64
C PHE A 139 2.09 -29.06 -8.28
N PRO A 140 2.44 -30.28 -7.83
CA PRO A 140 3.02 -30.51 -6.50
C PRO A 140 4.31 -29.74 -6.26
N GLU A 141 5.21 -29.67 -7.25
CA GLU A 141 6.48 -28.93 -7.11
C GLU A 141 6.24 -27.42 -7.03
N ALA A 142 5.29 -26.89 -7.81
CA ALA A 142 4.96 -25.47 -7.75
C ALA A 142 4.29 -25.08 -6.45
N TYR A 143 3.41 -25.93 -5.93
CA TYR A 143 2.78 -25.74 -4.63
C TYR A 143 3.80 -25.87 -3.47
N LYS A 144 4.75 -26.80 -3.54
CA LYS A 144 5.86 -26.92 -2.59
C LYS A 144 6.76 -25.68 -2.61
N ALA A 145 7.06 -25.14 -3.80
CA ALA A 145 7.81 -23.89 -3.94
C ALA A 145 7.05 -22.71 -3.30
N LEU A 146 5.74 -22.63 -3.50
CA LEU A 146 4.88 -21.62 -2.86
C LEU A 146 4.92 -21.70 -1.32
N GLN A 147 4.98 -22.90 -0.75
CA GLN A 147 5.03 -23.15 0.71
C GLN A 147 6.44 -23.02 1.32
N SER A 148 7.47 -22.85 0.49
CA SER A 148 8.85 -22.73 0.95
C SER A 148 9.04 -21.57 1.92
N GLN A 149 9.85 -21.78 2.95
CA GLN A 149 10.28 -20.71 3.87
C GLN A 149 11.45 -19.88 3.30
N LYS A 150 12.02 -20.29 2.18
CA LYS A 150 13.09 -19.54 1.50
C LYS A 150 12.49 -18.37 0.73
N THR A 151 13.03 -17.17 0.93
CA THR A 151 12.51 -15.94 0.28
C THR A 151 12.92 -15.83 -1.18
N ASP A 152 14.02 -16.48 -1.56
CA ASP A 152 14.58 -16.51 -2.92
C ASP A 152 13.98 -17.62 -3.79
N GLN A 153 13.08 -18.45 -3.25
CA GLN A 153 12.44 -19.55 -3.99
C GLN A 153 11.43 -19.02 -5.02
N GLU A 154 11.76 -19.15 -6.30
CA GLU A 154 10.83 -18.94 -7.42
C GLU A 154 9.80 -20.07 -7.53
N ILE A 155 8.64 -19.76 -8.13
CA ILE A 155 7.60 -20.77 -8.42
C ILE A 155 7.76 -21.21 -9.89
N PRO A 156 7.78 -22.52 -10.19
CA PRO A 156 7.76 -23.06 -11.56
C PRO A 156 6.73 -22.39 -12.48
N GLY A 157 7.06 -22.29 -13.77
CA GLY A 157 6.26 -21.55 -14.75
C GLY A 157 6.52 -20.03 -14.78
N GLY A 158 7.70 -19.59 -14.32
CA GLY A 158 8.09 -18.18 -14.31
C GLY A 158 7.46 -17.36 -13.19
N GLY A 159 7.03 -18.02 -12.11
CA GLY A 159 6.49 -17.36 -10.93
C GLY A 159 7.58 -16.72 -10.06
N GLU A 160 7.24 -15.62 -9.42
CA GLU A 160 8.18 -14.80 -8.67
C GLU A 160 8.52 -15.42 -7.30
N SER A 161 9.74 -15.16 -6.82
CA SER A 161 10.12 -15.34 -5.42
C SER A 161 9.56 -14.22 -4.52
N ILE A 162 9.66 -14.38 -3.20
CA ILE A 162 9.26 -13.32 -2.25
C ILE A 162 10.21 -12.12 -2.38
N ASP A 163 11.52 -12.36 -2.55
CA ASP A 163 12.52 -11.30 -2.69
C ASP A 163 12.28 -10.44 -3.94
N GLN A 164 11.88 -11.06 -5.06
CA GLN A 164 11.54 -10.34 -6.29
C GLN A 164 10.34 -9.40 -6.09
N VAL A 165 9.25 -9.90 -5.49
CA VAL A 165 8.06 -9.09 -5.19
C VAL A 165 8.41 -7.97 -4.22
N TYR A 166 9.15 -8.27 -3.16
CA TYR A 166 9.60 -7.31 -2.16
C TYR A 166 10.42 -6.19 -2.79
N GLN A 167 11.42 -6.52 -3.60
CA GLN A 167 12.30 -5.54 -4.22
C GLN A 167 11.51 -4.59 -5.12
N ARG A 168 10.63 -5.10 -5.99
CA ARG A 168 9.90 -4.25 -6.94
C ARG A 168 8.85 -3.37 -6.24
N CYS A 169 8.09 -3.91 -5.30
CA CYS A 169 6.98 -3.15 -4.71
C CYS A 169 7.48 -2.09 -3.73
N THR A 170 8.54 -2.38 -2.97
CA THR A 170 9.15 -1.39 -2.06
C THR A 170 9.84 -0.28 -2.84
N THR A 171 10.56 -0.63 -3.92
CA THR A 171 11.16 0.37 -4.82
C THR A 171 10.09 1.27 -5.45
N CYS A 172 8.98 0.69 -5.90
CA CYS A 172 7.84 1.45 -6.46
C CYS A 172 7.28 2.45 -5.44
N LEU A 173 6.93 2.01 -4.23
CA LEU A 173 6.36 2.91 -3.21
C LEU A 173 7.35 3.99 -2.76
N ARG A 174 8.64 3.68 -2.67
CA ARG A 174 9.70 4.67 -2.39
C ARG A 174 9.80 5.72 -3.50
N ASN A 175 9.70 5.30 -4.76
CA ASN A 175 9.72 6.24 -5.89
C ASN A 175 8.48 7.14 -5.89
N ILE A 176 7.32 6.60 -5.52
CA ILE A 176 6.09 7.39 -5.33
C ILE A 176 6.29 8.39 -4.18
N SER A 177 6.81 7.97 -3.02
CA SER A 177 6.98 8.87 -1.88
C SER A 177 7.93 10.03 -2.18
N MET A 178 9.05 9.76 -2.86
CA MET A 178 10.02 10.80 -3.24
C MET A 178 9.41 11.87 -4.17
N LYS A 179 8.42 11.52 -5.00
CA LYS A 179 7.71 12.46 -5.88
C LYS A 179 6.64 13.29 -5.18
N HIS A 180 6.14 12.80 -4.05
CA HIS A 180 4.91 13.29 -3.41
C HIS A 180 5.15 13.66 -1.93
N LYS A 181 6.30 14.24 -1.62
CA LYS A 181 6.61 14.73 -0.26
C LYS A 181 5.61 15.80 0.16
N GLY A 182 5.05 15.66 1.36
CA GLY A 182 4.01 16.55 1.88
C GLY A 182 2.65 16.36 1.22
N GLU A 183 2.50 15.39 0.32
CA GLU A 183 1.27 15.13 -0.41
C GLU A 183 0.62 13.79 -0.02
N ARG A 184 -0.66 13.67 -0.36
CA ARG A 184 -1.44 12.44 -0.21
C ARG A 184 -1.72 11.84 -1.57
N VAL A 185 -1.38 10.57 -1.75
CA VAL A 185 -1.61 9.83 -3.01
C VAL A 185 -2.28 8.49 -2.73
N ILE A 186 -2.92 7.93 -3.75
CA ILE A 186 -3.53 6.60 -3.70
C ILE A 186 -2.70 5.64 -4.55
N ALA A 187 -2.48 4.43 -4.05
CA ALA A 187 -1.88 3.33 -4.82
C ALA A 187 -2.80 2.10 -4.75
N VAL A 188 -3.34 1.68 -5.90
CA VAL A 188 -4.20 0.48 -5.97
C VAL A 188 -3.39 -0.75 -6.38
N THR A 189 -3.47 -1.79 -5.56
CA THR A 189 -2.65 -3.01 -5.69
C THR A 189 -3.40 -4.27 -5.23
N HIS A 190 -2.67 -5.30 -4.83
CA HIS A 190 -3.16 -6.65 -4.56
C HIS A 190 -2.78 -7.12 -3.16
N GLY A 191 -3.37 -8.23 -2.73
CA GLY A 191 -3.22 -8.72 -1.36
C GLY A 191 -1.80 -9.19 -1.05
N GLY A 192 -1.09 -9.81 -2.00
CA GLY A 192 0.30 -10.25 -1.80
C GLY A 192 1.25 -9.07 -1.63
N VAL A 193 1.13 -8.08 -2.49
CA VAL A 193 1.90 -6.82 -2.40
C VAL A 193 1.65 -6.11 -1.07
N LEU A 194 0.39 -5.95 -0.64
CA LEU A 194 0.07 -5.30 0.64
C LEU A 194 0.71 -5.99 1.85
N ARG A 195 0.73 -7.33 1.89
CA ARG A 195 1.46 -8.08 2.93
C ARG A 195 2.95 -7.78 2.92
N THR A 196 3.56 -7.73 1.74
CA THR A 196 4.98 -7.43 1.58
C THR A 196 5.32 -6.01 2.05
N LEU A 197 4.50 -5.03 1.68
CA LEU A 197 4.66 -3.64 2.12
C LEU A 197 4.44 -3.49 3.63
N HIS A 198 3.45 -4.18 4.19
CA HIS A 198 3.21 -4.20 5.63
C HIS A 198 4.39 -4.84 6.39
N ALA A 199 4.93 -5.96 5.91
CA ALA A 199 6.09 -6.60 6.52
C ALA A 199 7.34 -5.70 6.51
N ARG A 200 7.53 -4.91 5.44
CA ARG A 200 8.60 -3.89 5.37
C ARG A 200 8.44 -2.80 6.42
N ALA A 201 7.22 -2.31 6.63
CA ALA A 201 6.93 -1.21 7.56
C ALA A 201 6.84 -1.67 9.02
N CYS A 202 6.42 -2.91 9.27
CA CYS A 202 6.14 -3.46 10.59
C CYS A 202 6.62 -4.91 10.71
N PRO A 203 7.94 -5.18 10.71
CA PRO A 203 8.49 -6.54 10.70
C PRO A 203 8.11 -7.37 11.93
N ASN A 204 7.77 -6.72 13.05
CA ASN A 204 7.51 -7.36 14.34
C ASN A 204 6.01 -7.37 14.74
N GLN A 205 5.09 -6.99 13.84
CA GLN A 205 3.66 -6.95 14.16
C GLN A 205 2.88 -8.11 13.54
N GLU A 206 1.73 -8.41 14.14
CA GLU A 206 0.80 -9.40 13.60
C GLU A 206 0.24 -8.99 12.22
N SER A 207 -0.14 -9.99 11.42
CA SER A 207 -0.63 -9.76 10.07
C SER A 207 -2.02 -9.11 10.11
N VAL A 208 -2.16 -7.97 9.43
CA VAL A 208 -3.46 -7.35 9.14
C VAL A 208 -4.17 -8.12 8.02
N LYS A 209 -5.49 -8.23 8.11
CA LYS A 209 -6.31 -8.77 7.01
C LYS A 209 -6.56 -7.68 5.97
N PHE A 210 -5.98 -7.86 4.79
CA PHE A 210 -6.18 -6.98 3.64
C PHE A 210 -7.35 -7.46 2.78
N LEU A 211 -8.58 -7.07 3.14
CA LEU A 211 -9.79 -7.40 2.39
C LEU A 211 -9.87 -6.60 1.07
N ASN A 212 -10.73 -7.03 0.14
CA ASN A 212 -10.98 -6.25 -1.08
C ASN A 212 -11.43 -4.82 -0.70
N THR A 213 -10.90 -3.84 -1.43
CA THR A 213 -11.04 -2.39 -1.18
C THR A 213 -10.68 -1.89 0.21
N SER A 214 -10.00 -2.70 1.05
CA SER A 214 -9.54 -2.22 2.35
C SER A 214 -8.56 -1.06 2.18
N VAL A 215 -8.73 -0.03 3.01
CA VAL A 215 -7.88 1.17 3.03
C VAL A 215 -6.73 0.96 4.01
N ASN A 216 -5.51 1.26 3.56
CA ASN A 216 -4.28 1.11 4.35
C ASN A 216 -3.43 2.37 4.17
N ILE A 217 -2.90 2.92 5.26
CA ILE A 217 -2.20 4.21 5.25
C ILE A 217 -0.76 4.00 5.67
N PHE A 218 0.16 4.40 4.78
CA PHE A 218 1.59 4.42 5.02
C PHE A 218 2.10 5.86 4.99
N HIS A 219 2.96 6.22 5.93
CA HIS A 219 3.77 7.44 5.88
C HIS A 219 5.20 7.04 5.54
N LEU A 220 5.72 7.57 4.43
CA LEU A 220 7.09 7.33 3.98
C LEU A 220 7.86 8.65 4.02
N SER A 221 8.83 8.72 4.92
CA SER A 221 9.69 9.90 5.11
C SER A 221 10.99 9.78 4.32
N ASP A 222 11.79 10.85 4.33
CA ASP A 222 13.18 10.79 3.87
C ASP A 222 13.99 9.75 4.67
N GLY A 223 14.95 9.09 3.99
CA GLY A 223 15.80 8.06 4.62
C GLY A 223 15.28 6.62 4.55
N ASP A 224 14.19 6.37 3.81
CA ASP A 224 13.55 5.04 3.68
C ASP A 224 12.93 4.52 4.99
N ASP A 225 12.42 5.47 5.79
CA ASP A 225 11.62 5.22 7.00
C ASP A 225 10.14 5.07 6.67
N TRP A 226 9.57 3.92 7.03
CA TRP A 226 8.19 3.54 6.70
C TRP A 226 7.38 3.37 7.98
N VAL A 227 6.28 4.10 8.08
CA VAL A 227 5.35 3.97 9.20
C VAL A 227 4.00 3.50 8.67
N PHE A 228 3.57 2.33 9.12
CA PHE A 228 2.20 1.85 8.91
C PHE A 228 1.27 2.52 9.93
N LYS A 229 0.42 3.43 9.47
CA LYS A 229 -0.45 4.24 10.36
C LYS A 229 -1.73 3.53 10.72
N SER A 230 -2.33 2.84 9.75
CA SER A 230 -3.55 2.06 9.92
C SER A 230 -3.75 1.15 8.71
N GLY A 231 -4.54 0.09 8.84
CA GLY A 231 -5.00 -0.65 7.66
C GLY A 231 -6.05 -1.70 7.95
N GLY A 232 -6.47 -2.38 6.90
CA GLY A 232 -7.62 -3.30 6.92
C GLY A 232 -8.96 -2.59 7.06
N ASP A 233 -9.03 -1.27 6.87
CA ASP A 233 -10.26 -0.51 7.10
C ASP A 233 -11.26 -0.65 5.96
N VAL A 234 -12.38 -1.29 6.26
CA VAL A 234 -13.50 -1.56 5.35
C VAL A 234 -14.81 -0.89 5.77
N ARG A 235 -14.77 0.16 6.60
CA ARG A 235 -16.01 0.82 7.11
C ARG A 235 -16.93 1.36 6.01
N HIS A 236 -16.40 1.61 4.81
CA HIS A 236 -17.18 1.99 3.63
C HIS A 236 -18.04 0.84 3.07
N LEU A 237 -17.81 -0.40 3.50
CA LEU A 237 -18.53 -1.59 3.05
C LEU A 237 -19.67 -1.99 4.00
N ASN A 238 -20.04 -1.17 4.99
CA ASN A 238 -21.07 -1.54 5.98
C ASN A 238 -22.43 -1.94 5.39
N GLN A 239 -22.73 -1.57 4.14
CA GLN A 239 -23.95 -1.93 3.42
C GLN A 239 -23.68 -2.71 2.12
N ILE A 240 -22.44 -3.15 1.90
CA ILE A 240 -22.01 -3.85 0.69
C ILE A 240 -21.45 -5.22 1.10
N GLU A 241 -21.80 -6.25 0.35
CA GLU A 241 -21.24 -7.58 0.58
C GLU A 241 -19.71 -7.58 0.38
N TYR A 242 -19.00 -8.23 1.29
CA TYR A 242 -17.57 -8.43 1.18
C TYR A 242 -17.16 -9.75 1.84
N LEU A 243 -16.19 -10.42 1.24
CA LEU A 243 -15.61 -11.63 1.80
C LEU A 243 -14.87 -11.28 3.11
N ARG A 244 -15.38 -11.82 4.24
CA ARG A 244 -14.75 -11.65 5.57
C ARG A 244 -13.49 -12.49 5.73
N THR A 245 -13.35 -13.53 4.93
CA THR A 245 -12.09 -14.23 4.74
C THR A 245 -11.29 -13.42 3.73
N GLY A 246 -10.26 -12.73 4.23
CA GLY A 246 -9.27 -12.10 3.38
C GLY A 246 -8.49 -13.21 2.68
N PHE A 247 -9.01 -13.73 1.57
CA PHE A 247 -8.22 -14.65 0.77
C PHE A 247 -7.14 -13.83 0.08
N GLY A 248 -5.97 -13.87 0.72
CA GLY A 248 -4.85 -12.93 0.57
C GLY A 248 -4.40 -12.21 1.85
N GLY A 249 -4.82 -12.63 3.05
CA GLY A 249 -4.44 -12.01 4.33
C GLY A 249 -4.34 -12.95 5.54
N ASP A 250 -4.60 -14.25 5.38
CA ASP A 250 -4.54 -15.22 6.47
C ASP A 250 -3.36 -16.17 6.24
N ARG A 251 -2.52 -16.38 7.27
CA ARG A 251 -1.35 -17.31 7.28
C ARG A 251 -1.74 -18.78 7.05
N THR A 252 -3.02 -19.08 6.85
CA THR A 252 -3.59 -20.44 6.91
C THR A 252 -4.75 -20.60 5.92
N SER A 253 -4.51 -20.33 4.63
CA SER A 253 -5.19 -21.13 3.62
C SER A 253 -4.31 -22.37 3.45
N GLY A 254 -4.74 -23.48 4.07
CA GLY A 254 -3.94 -24.70 4.31
C GLY A 254 -3.12 -25.22 3.15
#